data_AF-A0A916VF79-F1
#
_entry.id   AF-A0A916VF79-F1
#
_cell.length_a   1.000
_cell.length_b   1.000
_cell.length_c   1.000
_cell.angle_alpha   90.00
_cell.angle_beta   90.00
_cell.angle_gamma   90.00
#
_symmetry.space_group_name_H-M   'P 1'
#
loop_
_entity.id
_entity.type
_entity.pdbx_description
1 polymer ?
#
loop_
_entity_poly.entity_id
_entity_poly.type
_entity_poly.pdbx_seq_one_letter_code
_entity_poly.pdbx_strand_id
1 'polypeptide(L)'
;MPAVQGTVVIDGYEITITNPDKPLWPDIGLTKLQYLERLITLSPYLLTYLRNRCLTTIRWPHGVGDTFFYQKNAPVPTPEYVRTEVLHGIRYVVADNLPTLIWLGNLACLEFHPSLHLIGSNQPVEWLIDIDPSREYEPRIGQAAAIVGELLQTIGIQSVPKTSGATGVQIYVPIKAGYTFEQLRSIGRFLGIYLTQRYPDLFTLERLKKNRGDRIYFDYLQHWYGKTLSAPYTPRARPGAPVSTPLTWEECRLLTNPAEYNLLNIGERLARLGDLIQQVPPQDLDHALAFIADARI
;
A
#
# COMPACT_ATOMS: atom_id res chain seq x y z
N MET A 1 22.69 29.83 -6.87
CA MET A 1 23.22 28.93 -7.91
C MET A 1 22.07 28.52 -8.81
N PRO A 2 22.24 28.39 -10.13
CA PRO A 2 21.18 27.85 -10.99
C PRO A 2 20.78 26.45 -10.50
N ALA A 3 19.51 26.10 -10.64
CA ALA A 3 19.04 24.76 -10.28
C ALA A 3 19.78 23.72 -11.13
N VAL A 4 20.48 22.78 -10.49
CA VAL A 4 21.11 21.66 -11.18
C VAL A 4 20.00 20.85 -11.84
N GLN A 5 20.11 20.61 -13.14
CA GLN A 5 19.13 19.81 -13.89
C GLN A 5 19.83 18.95 -14.94
N GLY A 6 19.24 17.80 -15.23
CA GLY A 6 19.68 16.90 -16.30
C GLY A 6 18.47 16.24 -16.95
N THR A 7 18.61 15.80 -18.19
CA THR A 7 17.54 15.09 -18.91
C THR A 7 17.90 13.61 -19.02
N VAL A 8 16.93 12.74 -18.74
CA VAL A 8 17.03 11.30 -18.96
C VAL A 8 15.99 10.89 -20.00
N VAL A 9 16.30 9.87 -20.81
CA VAL A 9 15.36 9.27 -21.76
C VAL A 9 14.87 7.96 -21.17
N ILE A 10 13.55 7.82 -20.99
CA ILE A 10 12.91 6.62 -20.44
C ILE A 10 11.76 6.23 -21.37
N ASP A 11 11.78 5.00 -21.89
CA ASP A 11 10.80 4.49 -22.86
C ASP A 11 10.54 5.44 -24.04
N GLY A 12 11.60 6.13 -24.50
CA GLY A 12 11.54 7.09 -25.62
C GLY A 12 11.08 8.50 -25.25
N TYR A 13 10.75 8.76 -23.97
CA TYR A 13 10.35 10.09 -23.49
C TYR A 13 11.49 10.80 -22.77
N GLU A 14 11.70 12.08 -23.09
CA GLU A 14 12.62 12.95 -22.35
C GLU A 14 11.99 13.42 -21.04
N ILE A 15 12.72 13.24 -19.94
CA ILE A 15 12.30 13.66 -18.60
C ILE A 15 13.41 14.51 -17.98
N THR A 16 13.13 15.79 -17.75
CA THR A 16 14.04 16.70 -17.05
C THR A 16 13.95 16.48 -15.54
N ILE A 17 15.04 16.00 -14.94
CA ILE A 17 15.23 15.88 -13.50
C ILE A 17 15.86 17.17 -12.98
N THR A 18 15.16 17.86 -12.08
CA THR A 18 15.64 19.11 -11.46
C THR A 18 16.14 18.84 -10.04
N ASN A 19 17.07 19.58 -9.47
CA ASN A 19 17.55 19.39 -8.09
C ASN A 19 17.83 17.91 -7.70
N PRO A 20 18.65 17.16 -8.47
CA PRO A 20 18.92 15.74 -8.22
C PRO A 20 19.49 15.48 -6.83
N ASP A 21 20.31 16.39 -6.31
CA ASP A 21 20.95 16.28 -5.00
C ASP A 21 20.05 16.68 -3.83
N LYS A 22 18.79 17.06 -4.09
CA LYS A 22 17.85 17.41 -3.02
C LYS A 22 17.72 16.23 -2.05
N PRO A 23 17.97 16.41 -0.75
CA PRO A 23 17.76 15.35 0.23
C PRO A 23 16.25 15.11 0.39
N LEU A 24 15.79 13.90 0.06
CA LEU A 24 14.39 13.51 0.27
C LEU A 24 14.21 12.75 1.59
N TRP A 25 15.21 11.99 2.02
CA TRP A 25 15.31 11.47 3.39
C TRP A 25 16.65 11.92 4.01
N PRO A 26 16.67 13.10 4.66
CA PRO A 26 17.89 13.66 5.21
C PRO A 26 18.56 12.78 6.28
N ASP A 27 17.79 12.02 7.04
CA ASP A 27 18.25 11.16 8.13
C ASP A 27 19.16 10.02 7.67
N ILE A 28 18.97 9.53 6.44
CA ILE A 28 19.80 8.51 5.80
C ILE A 28 20.58 9.05 4.60
N GLY A 29 20.54 10.37 4.37
CA GLY A 29 21.22 11.02 3.25
C GLY A 29 20.70 10.64 1.85
N LEU A 30 19.48 10.10 1.73
CA LEU A 30 18.93 9.67 0.44
C LEU A 30 18.51 10.89 -0.40
N THR A 31 19.19 11.08 -1.53
CA THR A 31 18.91 12.17 -2.47
C THR A 31 17.75 11.84 -3.42
N LYS A 32 17.26 12.86 -4.13
CA LYS A 32 16.23 12.66 -5.15
C LYS A 32 16.69 11.74 -6.28
N LEU A 33 17.92 11.89 -6.76
CA LEU A 33 18.42 11.02 -7.82
C LEU A 33 18.43 9.55 -7.38
N GLN A 34 18.94 9.27 -6.19
CA GLN A 34 18.94 7.93 -5.61
C GLN A 34 17.51 7.40 -5.42
N TYR A 35 16.58 8.25 -4.97
CA TYR A 35 15.17 7.87 -4.89
C TYR A 35 14.60 7.44 -6.25
N LEU A 36 14.88 8.19 -7.32
CA LEU A 36 14.43 7.84 -8.67
C LEU A 36 15.03 6.51 -9.14
N GLU A 37 16.30 6.24 -8.89
CA GLU A 37 16.94 4.95 -9.19
C GLU A 37 16.24 3.78 -8.46
N ARG A 38 15.84 4.00 -7.20
CA ARG A 38 15.07 2.99 -6.44
C ARG A 38 13.66 2.81 -6.99
N LEU A 39 13.00 3.87 -7.48
CA LEU A 39 11.73 3.73 -8.19
C LEU A 39 11.86 2.92 -9.47
N ILE A 40 12.95 3.10 -10.24
CA ILE A 40 13.23 2.27 -11.43
C ILE A 40 13.33 0.80 -11.01
N THR A 41 14.09 0.52 -9.95
CA THR A 41 14.27 -0.85 -9.40
C THR A 41 12.95 -1.46 -8.96
N LEU A 42 12.09 -0.67 -8.29
CA LEU A 42 10.79 -1.12 -7.81
C LEU A 42 9.73 -1.21 -8.92
N SER A 43 9.94 -0.55 -10.06
CA SER A 43 8.90 -0.35 -11.07
C SER A 43 8.23 -1.63 -11.59
N PRO A 44 8.92 -2.77 -11.81
CA PRO A 44 8.26 -3.99 -12.27
C PRO A 44 7.23 -4.54 -11.26
N TYR A 45 7.41 -4.21 -9.98
CA TYR A 45 6.57 -4.66 -8.88
C TYR A 45 5.52 -3.62 -8.52
N LEU A 46 5.93 -2.37 -8.30
CA LEU A 46 5.05 -1.28 -7.90
C LEU A 46 3.99 -0.99 -8.99
N LEU A 47 4.39 -0.92 -10.28
CA LEU A 47 3.45 -0.61 -11.36
C LEU A 47 2.34 -1.66 -11.51
N THR A 48 2.59 -2.92 -11.14
CA THR A 48 1.56 -3.97 -11.13
C THR A 48 0.34 -3.57 -10.30
N TYR A 49 0.57 -2.86 -9.19
CA TYR A 49 -0.49 -2.42 -8.27
C TYR A 49 -1.00 -1.01 -8.54
N LEU A 50 -0.32 -0.23 -9.38
CA LEU A 50 -0.75 1.12 -9.78
C LEU A 50 -1.54 1.14 -11.09
N ARG A 51 -1.33 0.12 -11.95
CA ARG A 51 -1.86 0.08 -13.31
C ARG A 51 -3.38 0.12 -13.33
N ASN A 52 -3.91 0.95 -14.24
CA ASN A 52 -5.32 1.17 -14.52
C ASN A 52 -6.17 1.51 -13.27
N ARG A 53 -5.58 2.27 -12.33
CA ARG A 53 -6.22 2.74 -11.10
C ARG A 53 -6.06 4.25 -10.95
N CYS A 54 -7.05 4.89 -10.32
CA CYS A 54 -6.94 6.30 -9.94
C CYS A 54 -5.90 6.43 -8.82
N LEU A 55 -4.90 7.30 -9.00
CA LEU A 55 -3.79 7.40 -8.06
C LEU A 55 -3.89 8.66 -7.18
N THR A 56 -3.90 8.46 -5.87
CA THR A 56 -3.55 9.52 -4.91
C THR A 56 -2.06 9.40 -4.59
N THR A 57 -1.34 10.52 -4.57
CA THR A 57 0.06 10.55 -4.15
C THR A 57 0.23 11.42 -2.90
N ILE A 58 1.22 11.13 -2.08
CA ILE A 58 1.64 12.03 -0.99
C ILE A 58 2.97 12.65 -1.39
N ARG A 59 2.99 13.98 -1.47
CA ARG A 59 4.14 14.75 -1.94
C ARG A 59 4.85 15.43 -0.79
N TRP A 60 6.18 15.38 -0.83
CA TRP A 60 7.10 16.02 0.11
C TRP A 60 8.10 16.88 -0.67
N PRO A 61 7.70 18.08 -1.13
CA PRO A 61 8.52 18.89 -2.02
C PRO A 61 9.91 19.26 -1.47
N HIS A 62 10.01 19.29 -0.13
CA HIS A 62 11.22 19.66 0.62
C HIS A 62 11.83 18.46 1.38
N GLY A 63 11.37 17.23 1.11
CA GLY A 63 11.84 16.02 1.78
C GLY A 63 11.08 15.71 3.07
N VAL A 64 11.30 14.50 3.58
CA VAL A 64 10.66 13.98 4.81
C VAL A 64 11.07 14.81 6.02
N GLY A 65 10.09 15.14 6.86
CA GLY A 65 10.25 16.03 8.01
C GLY A 65 9.76 17.47 7.77
N ASP A 66 9.44 17.83 6.52
CA ASP A 66 8.87 19.13 6.15
C ASP A 66 7.35 19.02 5.84
N THR A 67 6.78 20.03 5.21
CA THR A 67 5.39 20.08 4.77
C THR A 67 5.12 19.07 3.67
N PHE A 68 3.95 18.43 3.75
CA PHE A 68 3.47 17.46 2.78
C PHE A 68 2.01 17.72 2.42
N PHE A 69 1.58 17.16 1.29
CA PHE A 69 0.17 17.21 0.90
C PHE A 69 -0.25 15.98 0.09
N TYR A 70 -1.55 15.68 0.17
CA TYR A 70 -2.19 14.68 -0.67
C TYR A 70 -2.54 15.29 -2.03
N GLN A 71 -2.09 14.67 -3.11
CA GLN A 71 -2.36 15.08 -4.47
C GLN A 71 -3.22 14.04 -5.17
N LYS A 72 -4.47 14.42 -5.45
CA LYS A 72 -5.42 13.64 -6.26
C LYS A 72 -5.52 14.15 -7.69
N ASN A 73 -5.62 15.47 -7.84
CA ASN A 73 -5.73 16.12 -9.14
C ASN A 73 -4.36 16.16 -9.81
N ALA A 74 -4.30 15.81 -11.09
CA ALA A 74 -3.08 15.76 -11.87
C ALA A 74 -2.47 17.17 -12.00
N PRO A 75 -1.17 17.33 -11.70
CA PRO A 75 -0.44 18.58 -11.87
C PRO A 75 -0.57 19.15 -13.28
N VAL A 76 -0.58 20.48 -13.39
CA VAL A 76 -0.53 21.20 -14.67
C VAL A 76 0.79 21.98 -14.72
N PRO A 77 1.55 21.92 -15.82
CA PRO A 77 1.31 21.09 -17.01
C PRO A 77 1.48 19.58 -16.73
N THR A 78 0.70 18.76 -17.44
CA THR A 78 0.82 17.29 -17.43
C THR A 78 1.57 16.86 -18.70
N PRO A 79 2.68 16.10 -18.60
CA PRO A 79 3.38 15.60 -19.79
C PRO A 79 2.50 14.66 -20.63
N GLU A 80 2.77 14.58 -21.94
CA GLU A 80 1.95 13.79 -22.89
C GLU A 80 1.94 12.28 -22.58
N TYR A 81 3.02 11.75 -22.01
CA TYR A 81 3.13 10.34 -21.63
C TYR A 81 2.37 9.98 -20.34
N VAL A 82 1.82 10.98 -19.65
CA VAL A 82 1.05 10.79 -18.42
C VAL A 82 -0.43 10.69 -18.77
N ARG A 83 -0.96 9.47 -18.71
CA ARG A 83 -2.40 9.22 -18.82
C ARG A 83 -3.13 9.81 -17.60
N THR A 84 -4.28 10.40 -17.85
CA THR A 84 -5.19 10.87 -16.79
C THR A 84 -6.62 10.41 -17.01
N GLU A 85 -7.37 10.24 -15.94
CA GLU A 85 -8.78 9.84 -15.98
C GLU A 85 -9.61 10.70 -15.03
N VAL A 86 -10.84 11.05 -15.43
CA VAL A 86 -11.73 11.88 -14.62
C VAL A 86 -12.72 11.01 -13.86
N LEU A 87 -12.69 11.08 -12.53
CA LEU A 87 -13.64 10.40 -11.66
C LEU A 87 -14.20 11.39 -10.63
N HIS A 88 -15.53 11.54 -10.62
CA HIS A 88 -16.24 12.48 -9.75
C HIS A 88 -15.67 13.91 -9.77
N GLY A 89 -15.33 14.41 -10.96
CA GLY A 89 -14.80 15.77 -11.16
C GLY A 89 -13.31 15.94 -10.82
N ILE A 90 -12.61 14.88 -10.43
CA ILE A 90 -11.16 14.91 -10.18
C ILE A 90 -10.43 14.22 -11.33
N ARG A 91 -9.45 14.93 -11.93
CA ARG A 91 -8.57 14.39 -12.97
C ARG A 91 -7.39 13.67 -12.31
N TYR A 92 -7.49 12.36 -12.13
CA TYR A 92 -6.44 11.54 -11.53
C TYR A 92 -5.33 11.21 -12.52
N VAL A 93 -4.10 11.07 -12.03
CA VAL A 93 -3.02 10.42 -12.78
C VAL A 93 -3.27 8.92 -12.78
N VAL A 94 -3.00 8.26 -13.91
CA VAL A 94 -2.97 6.80 -14.04
C VAL A 94 -1.52 6.38 -14.29
N ALA A 95 -0.88 5.78 -13.28
CA ALA A 95 0.53 5.40 -13.35
C ALA A 95 0.69 4.01 -13.98
N ASP A 96 0.58 3.95 -15.31
CA ASP A 96 0.64 2.70 -16.09
C ASP A 96 2.06 2.33 -16.56
N ASN A 97 2.99 3.27 -16.51
CA ASN A 97 4.31 3.15 -17.13
C ASN A 97 5.44 3.79 -16.29
N LEU A 98 6.69 3.43 -16.62
CA LEU A 98 7.87 3.93 -15.93
C LEU A 98 8.08 5.45 -16.08
N PRO A 99 7.92 6.07 -17.26
CA PRO A 99 8.01 7.52 -17.41
C PRO A 99 7.11 8.30 -16.44
N THR A 100 5.86 7.86 -16.29
CA THR A 100 4.90 8.48 -15.37
C THR A 100 5.34 8.31 -13.92
N LEU A 101 5.83 7.13 -13.53
CA LEU A 101 6.34 6.88 -12.18
C LEU A 101 7.53 7.78 -11.84
N ILE A 102 8.49 7.92 -12.77
CA ILE A 102 9.68 8.76 -12.58
C ILE A 102 9.33 10.24 -12.58
N TRP A 103 8.38 10.67 -13.42
CA TRP A 103 7.85 12.03 -13.35
C TRP A 103 7.21 12.34 -11.99
N LEU A 104 6.38 11.44 -11.46
CA LEU A 104 5.80 11.58 -10.12
C LEU A 104 6.89 11.61 -9.04
N GLY A 105 7.89 10.73 -9.13
CA GLY A 105 9.03 10.73 -8.21
C GLY A 105 9.83 12.04 -8.27
N ASN A 106 10.01 12.61 -9.46
CA ASN A 106 10.71 13.87 -9.68
C ASN A 106 9.98 15.06 -9.05
N LEU A 107 8.65 14.97 -8.99
CA LEU A 107 7.76 15.87 -8.25
C LEU A 107 7.76 15.63 -6.72
N ALA A 108 8.61 14.72 -6.23
CA ALA A 108 8.70 14.29 -4.84
C ALA A 108 7.41 13.64 -4.32
N CYS A 109 6.67 12.94 -5.18
CA CYS A 109 5.67 11.96 -4.71
C CYS A 109 6.42 10.81 -4.05
N LEU A 110 6.32 10.68 -2.73
CA LEU A 110 7.02 9.65 -1.96
C LEU A 110 6.12 8.47 -1.59
N GLU A 111 4.80 8.62 -1.72
CA GLU A 111 3.85 7.54 -1.48
C GLU A 111 2.81 7.46 -2.59
N PHE A 112 2.46 6.23 -2.98
CA PHE A 112 1.53 5.90 -4.04
C PHE A 112 0.36 5.10 -3.47
N HIS A 113 -0.84 5.69 -3.57
CA HIS A 113 -2.08 5.17 -2.99
C HIS A 113 -3.13 4.99 -4.10
N PRO A 114 -3.13 3.86 -4.81
CA PRO A 114 -4.10 3.58 -5.86
C PRO A 114 -5.50 3.32 -5.30
N SER A 115 -6.51 3.51 -6.13
CA SER A 115 -7.88 3.07 -5.86
C SER A 115 -7.98 1.56 -5.72
N LEU A 116 -8.90 1.07 -4.90
CA LEU A 116 -9.09 -0.37 -4.68
C LEU A 116 -9.82 -1.10 -5.84
N HIS A 117 -10.26 -0.35 -6.84
CA HIS A 117 -10.93 -0.80 -8.05
C HIS A 117 -10.17 -0.32 -9.29
N LEU A 118 -10.31 -1.03 -10.41
CA LEU A 118 -9.84 -0.56 -11.70
C LEU A 118 -10.75 0.54 -12.25
N ILE A 119 -10.19 1.40 -13.08
CA ILE A 119 -10.93 2.44 -13.80
C ILE A 119 -12.00 1.76 -14.68
N GLY A 120 -13.23 2.26 -14.62
CA GLY A 120 -14.40 1.69 -15.30
C GLY A 120 -15.10 0.57 -14.54
N SER A 121 -14.61 0.15 -13.37
CA SER A 121 -15.23 -0.87 -12.51
C SER A 121 -15.68 -0.29 -11.16
N ASN A 122 -16.79 -0.80 -10.63
CA ASN A 122 -17.22 -0.57 -9.25
C ASN A 122 -16.85 -1.72 -8.30
N GLN A 123 -16.16 -2.74 -8.81
CA GLN A 123 -15.74 -3.92 -8.07
C GLN A 123 -14.27 -3.79 -7.61
N PRO A 124 -13.94 -4.32 -6.41
CA PRO A 124 -12.57 -4.43 -5.95
C PRO A 124 -11.75 -5.39 -6.81
N VAL A 125 -10.44 -5.17 -6.83
CA VAL A 125 -9.47 -6.06 -7.52
C VAL A 125 -8.87 -7.09 -6.57
N GLU A 126 -8.61 -6.67 -5.33
CA GLU A 126 -8.12 -7.51 -4.24
C GLU A 126 -8.98 -7.25 -3.00
N TRP A 127 -9.02 -8.19 -2.05
CA TRP A 127 -9.56 -7.91 -0.72
C TRP A 127 -8.44 -7.56 0.25
N LEU A 128 -8.62 -6.46 0.99
CA LEU A 128 -7.64 -5.91 1.92
C LEU A 128 -8.19 -5.82 3.33
N ILE A 129 -7.38 -6.22 4.30
CA ILE A 129 -7.64 -6.05 5.73
C ILE A 129 -6.47 -5.27 6.33
N ASP A 130 -6.75 -4.19 7.06
CA ASP A 130 -5.73 -3.36 7.70
C ASP A 130 -5.69 -3.66 9.22
N ILE A 131 -4.51 -3.99 9.71
CA ILE A 131 -4.26 -4.30 11.13
C ILE A 131 -3.50 -3.11 11.71
N ASP A 132 -4.26 -2.24 12.39
CA ASP A 132 -3.81 -0.90 12.79
C ASP A 132 -3.55 -0.81 14.29
N PRO A 133 -2.30 -0.58 14.73
CA PRO A 133 -1.99 -0.48 16.14
C PRO A 133 -2.54 0.83 16.74
N SER A 134 -3.01 0.74 18.00
CA SER A 134 -3.43 1.93 18.75
C SER A 134 -2.26 2.76 19.28
N ARG A 135 -1.04 2.24 19.19
CA ARG A 135 0.20 2.89 19.63
C ARG A 135 1.14 3.04 18.44
N GLU A 136 2.10 3.97 18.56
CA GLU A 136 3.12 4.15 17.53
C GLU A 136 4.06 2.95 17.45
N TYR A 137 4.42 2.40 18.62
CA TYR A 137 5.12 1.12 18.74
C TYR A 137 4.17 0.07 19.30
N GLU A 138 4.06 -1.05 18.58
CA GLU A 138 3.24 -2.20 18.97
C GLU A 138 4.03 -3.49 18.71
N PRO A 139 4.68 -4.07 19.74
CA PRO A 139 5.52 -5.25 19.58
C PRO A 139 4.73 -6.50 19.17
N ARG A 140 3.41 -6.51 19.38
CA ARG A 140 2.54 -7.65 19.04
C ARG A 140 2.01 -7.57 17.60
N ILE A 141 2.35 -6.55 16.82
CA ILE A 141 1.71 -6.30 15.52
C ILE A 141 1.88 -7.46 14.54
N GLY A 142 3.09 -8.04 14.47
CA GLY A 142 3.39 -9.19 13.62
C GLY A 142 2.62 -10.45 14.06
N GLN A 143 2.59 -10.72 15.37
CA GLN A 143 1.83 -11.83 15.94
C GLN A 143 0.33 -11.66 15.70
N ALA A 144 -0.21 -10.45 15.88
CA ALA A 144 -1.62 -10.17 15.64
C ALA A 144 -1.99 -10.38 14.17
N ALA A 145 -1.19 -9.88 13.23
CA ALA A 145 -1.41 -10.15 11.80
C ALA A 145 -1.33 -11.65 11.48
N ALA A 146 -0.38 -12.38 12.06
CA ALA A 146 -0.24 -13.82 11.89
C ALA A 146 -1.49 -14.60 12.37
N ILE A 147 -2.09 -14.22 13.49
CA ILE A 147 -3.36 -14.80 13.97
C ILE A 147 -4.48 -14.63 12.94
N VAL A 148 -4.55 -13.46 12.29
CA VAL A 148 -5.54 -13.21 11.22
C VAL A 148 -5.25 -14.09 10.01
N GLY A 149 -3.98 -14.22 9.61
CA GLY A 149 -3.56 -15.10 8.52
C GLY A 149 -3.90 -16.56 8.77
N GLU A 150 -3.64 -17.06 9.98
CA GLU A 150 -3.96 -18.43 10.41
C GLU A 150 -5.47 -18.69 10.41
N LEU A 151 -6.26 -17.69 10.82
CA LEU A 151 -7.72 -17.77 10.74
C LEU A 151 -8.21 -17.85 9.30
N LEU A 152 -7.68 -16.98 8.41
CA LEU A 152 -7.99 -17.04 6.97
C LEU A 152 -7.62 -18.39 6.38
N GLN A 153 -6.44 -18.91 6.70
CA GLN A 153 -6.00 -20.23 6.24
C GLN A 153 -6.93 -21.36 6.73
N THR A 154 -7.40 -21.29 7.97
CA THR A 154 -8.33 -22.28 8.55
C THR A 154 -9.66 -22.34 7.79
N ILE A 155 -10.11 -21.21 7.24
CA ILE A 155 -11.32 -21.14 6.40
C ILE A 155 -11.01 -21.26 4.90
N GLY A 156 -9.82 -21.74 4.55
CA GLY A 156 -9.43 -22.01 3.16
C GLY A 156 -9.14 -20.77 2.31
N ILE A 157 -8.81 -19.63 2.93
CA ILE A 157 -8.45 -18.39 2.24
C ILE A 157 -6.94 -18.15 2.37
N GLN A 158 -6.22 -18.22 1.25
CA GLN A 158 -4.81 -17.86 1.19
C GLN A 158 -4.66 -16.34 1.21
N SER A 159 -3.60 -15.85 1.85
CA SER A 159 -3.37 -14.42 2.00
C SER A 159 -1.90 -14.13 2.20
N VAL A 160 -1.50 -12.88 1.92
CA VAL A 160 -0.12 -12.41 2.02
C VAL A 160 -0.09 -11.17 2.93
N PRO A 161 0.67 -11.20 4.04
CA PRO A 161 0.87 -10.03 4.86
C PRO A 161 1.84 -9.08 4.17
N LYS A 162 1.69 -7.78 4.41
CA LYS A 162 2.68 -6.78 4.05
C LYS A 162 2.81 -5.75 5.14
N THR A 163 4.01 -5.24 5.35
CA THR A 163 4.16 -4.03 6.16
C THR A 163 3.36 -2.90 5.50
N SER A 164 2.73 -2.05 6.30
CA SER A 164 2.24 -0.77 5.76
C SER A 164 3.41 0.13 5.36
N GLY A 165 4.60 -0.10 5.92
CA GLY A 165 5.75 0.82 5.93
C GLY A 165 5.54 2.03 6.87
N ALA A 166 4.48 1.99 7.69
CA ALA A 166 4.27 2.87 8.83
C ALA A 166 4.30 2.02 10.11
N THR A 167 3.20 1.92 10.83
CA THR A 167 3.13 1.22 12.12
C THR A 167 2.37 -0.11 12.05
N GLY A 168 1.45 -0.26 11.09
CA GLY A 168 0.59 -1.43 10.95
C GLY A 168 1.02 -2.44 9.89
N VAL A 169 0.24 -3.52 9.78
CA VAL A 169 0.37 -4.58 8.77
C VAL A 169 -0.94 -4.66 7.98
N GLN A 170 -0.83 -4.87 6.69
CA GLN A 170 -1.98 -5.07 5.80
C GLN A 170 -1.96 -6.50 5.28
N ILE A 171 -3.12 -7.11 5.15
CA ILE A 171 -3.28 -8.47 4.63
C ILE A 171 -3.96 -8.37 3.28
N TYR A 172 -3.28 -8.88 2.26
CA TYR A 172 -3.75 -8.94 0.88
C TYR A 172 -4.32 -10.33 0.59
N VAL A 173 -5.50 -10.36 0.00
CA VAL A 173 -6.16 -11.58 -0.49
C VAL A 173 -6.43 -11.39 -1.98
N PRO A 174 -5.70 -12.09 -2.87
CA PRO A 174 -6.04 -12.17 -4.28
C PRO A 174 -7.39 -12.85 -4.48
N ILE A 175 -8.30 -12.19 -5.20
CA ILE A 175 -9.67 -12.65 -5.43
C ILE A 175 -9.97 -12.71 -6.93
N LYS A 176 -10.88 -13.59 -7.32
CA LYS A 176 -11.51 -13.52 -8.65
C LYS A 176 -12.40 -12.29 -8.75
N ALA A 177 -12.61 -11.81 -9.97
CA ALA A 177 -13.58 -10.75 -10.23
C ALA A 177 -15.02 -11.22 -9.91
N GLY A 178 -15.93 -10.29 -9.64
CA GLY A 178 -17.34 -10.57 -9.37
C GLY A 178 -17.80 -10.23 -7.95
N TYR A 179 -16.87 -10.07 -7.00
CA TYR A 179 -17.21 -9.65 -5.64
C TYR A 179 -17.53 -8.16 -5.57
N THR A 180 -18.40 -7.79 -4.64
CA THR A 180 -18.62 -6.40 -4.25
C THR A 180 -17.78 -6.05 -3.03
N PHE A 181 -17.48 -4.75 -2.85
CA PHE A 181 -16.84 -4.28 -1.62
C PHE A 181 -17.63 -4.65 -0.36
N GLU A 182 -18.96 -4.73 -0.44
CA GLU A 182 -19.81 -5.09 0.70
C GLU A 182 -19.67 -6.55 1.09
N GLN A 183 -19.68 -7.47 0.11
CA GLN A 183 -19.44 -8.90 0.36
C GLN A 183 -18.10 -9.13 1.04
N LEU A 184 -17.03 -8.50 0.57
CA LEU A 184 -15.71 -8.67 1.20
C LEU A 184 -15.66 -8.08 2.62
N ARG A 185 -16.35 -6.96 2.85
CA ARG A 185 -16.46 -6.39 4.20
C ARG A 185 -17.34 -7.21 5.13
N SER A 186 -18.34 -7.94 4.64
CA SER A 186 -19.13 -8.82 5.51
C SER A 186 -18.26 -9.97 6.03
N ILE A 187 -17.39 -10.54 5.19
CA ILE A 187 -16.36 -11.50 5.63
C ILE A 187 -15.44 -10.84 6.67
N GLY A 188 -14.89 -9.66 6.36
CA GLY A 188 -14.04 -8.93 7.31
C GLY A 188 -14.73 -8.64 8.65
N ARG A 189 -16.01 -8.24 8.63
CA ARG A 189 -16.80 -8.00 9.85
C ARG A 189 -16.94 -9.28 10.68
N PHE A 190 -17.28 -10.41 10.03
CA PHE A 190 -17.40 -11.69 10.70
C PHE A 190 -16.09 -12.09 11.39
N LEU A 191 -14.96 -12.02 10.66
CA LEU A 191 -13.63 -12.30 11.22
C LEU A 191 -13.28 -11.36 12.37
N GLY A 192 -13.55 -10.06 12.22
CA GLY A 192 -13.31 -9.06 13.26
C GLY A 192 -14.09 -9.35 14.54
N ILE A 193 -15.37 -9.69 14.44
CA ILE A 193 -16.21 -10.06 15.59
C ILE A 193 -15.62 -11.29 16.27
N TYR A 194 -15.33 -12.34 15.51
CA TYR A 194 -14.72 -13.57 16.04
C TYR A 194 -13.40 -13.30 16.77
N LEU A 195 -12.50 -12.52 16.16
CA LEU A 195 -11.19 -12.19 16.73
C LEU A 195 -11.32 -11.39 18.03
N THR A 196 -12.25 -10.43 18.10
CA THR A 196 -12.49 -9.67 19.35
C THR A 196 -13.12 -10.50 20.46
N GLN A 197 -13.90 -11.53 20.13
CA GLN A 197 -14.42 -12.47 21.12
C GLN A 197 -13.35 -13.45 21.60
N ARG A 198 -12.52 -13.93 20.67
CA ARG A 198 -11.49 -14.94 20.96
C ARG A 198 -10.26 -14.34 21.66
N TYR A 199 -9.87 -13.12 21.31
CA TYR A 199 -8.71 -12.40 21.82
C TYR A 199 -9.08 -10.96 22.24
N PRO A 200 -9.96 -10.79 23.25
CA PRO A 200 -10.51 -9.49 23.64
C PRO A 200 -9.48 -8.48 24.16
N ASP A 201 -8.33 -8.97 24.65
CA ASP A 201 -7.23 -8.15 25.13
C ASP A 201 -6.25 -7.74 24.02
N LEU A 202 -6.38 -8.33 22.82
CA LEU A 202 -5.49 -8.07 21.68
C LEU A 202 -6.19 -7.27 20.58
N PHE A 203 -7.41 -7.65 20.19
CA PHE A 203 -8.13 -7.01 19.09
C PHE A 203 -9.27 -6.11 19.55
N THR A 204 -9.58 -5.11 18.74
CA THR A 204 -10.78 -4.30 18.90
C THR A 204 -11.39 -3.93 17.55
N LEU A 205 -12.71 -3.70 17.53
CA LEU A 205 -13.43 -3.07 16.43
C LEU A 205 -13.81 -1.61 16.75
N GLU A 206 -13.38 -1.08 17.90
CA GLU A 206 -13.59 0.31 18.26
C GLU A 206 -12.81 1.25 17.35
N ARG A 207 -13.53 2.13 16.67
CA ARG A 207 -12.99 3.04 15.66
C ARG A 207 -12.24 4.21 16.29
N LEU A 208 -12.67 4.69 17.45
CA LEU A 208 -12.05 5.83 18.12
C LEU A 208 -10.79 5.39 18.86
N LYS A 209 -9.62 5.81 18.37
CA LYS A 209 -8.31 5.46 18.96
C LYS A 209 -8.24 5.65 20.48
N LYS A 210 -8.85 6.73 21.00
CA LYS A 210 -8.93 7.03 22.45
C LYS A 210 -9.67 5.96 23.29
N ASN A 211 -10.55 5.17 22.67
CA ASN A 211 -11.34 4.13 23.32
C ASN A 211 -10.74 2.71 23.12
N ARG A 212 -9.72 2.57 22.27
CA ARG A 212 -9.12 1.26 21.96
C ARG A 212 -8.27 0.71 23.10
N GLY A 213 -7.75 1.59 23.96
CA GLY A 213 -6.71 1.24 24.92
C GLY A 213 -5.42 0.90 24.19
N ASP A 214 -4.87 -0.27 24.46
CA ASP A 214 -3.68 -0.81 23.79
C ASP A 214 -4.01 -1.91 22.78
N ARG A 215 -5.29 -2.16 22.51
CA ARG A 215 -5.73 -3.18 21.55
C ARG A 215 -5.46 -2.73 20.12
N ILE A 216 -5.21 -3.70 19.25
CA ILE A 216 -4.98 -3.53 17.82
C ILE A 216 -6.32 -3.50 17.12
N TYR A 217 -6.52 -2.49 16.29
CA TYR A 217 -7.75 -2.30 15.55
C TYR A 217 -7.75 -3.19 14.30
N PHE A 218 -8.75 -4.07 14.21
CA PHE A 218 -9.00 -4.86 13.01
C PHE A 218 -9.85 -4.01 12.04
N ASP A 219 -9.19 -3.29 11.15
CA ASP A 219 -9.84 -2.30 10.28
C ASP A 219 -10.30 -2.92 8.96
N TYR A 220 -11.42 -3.63 9.03
CA TYR A 220 -12.13 -4.10 7.84
C TYR A 220 -12.84 -2.96 7.07
N LEU A 221 -12.90 -1.75 7.62
CA LEU A 221 -13.58 -0.60 7.03
C LEU A 221 -12.68 0.26 6.14
N GLN A 222 -11.41 -0.10 5.93
CA GLN A 222 -10.61 0.52 4.85
C GLN A 222 -11.01 0.04 3.46
N HIS A 223 -11.68 -1.11 3.36
CA HIS A 223 -12.02 -1.72 2.09
C HIS A 223 -13.34 -1.21 1.49
N TRP A 224 -13.31 0.01 0.93
CA TRP A 224 -14.47 0.66 0.30
C TRP A 224 -14.18 1.17 -1.11
N TYR A 225 -15.24 1.26 -1.91
CA TYR A 225 -15.19 1.97 -3.19
C TYR A 225 -14.77 3.43 -2.99
N GLY A 226 -13.95 3.95 -3.89
CA GLY A 226 -13.42 5.31 -3.83
C GLY A 226 -12.34 5.57 -2.78
N LYS A 227 -12.08 4.63 -1.85
CA LYS A 227 -10.89 4.70 -0.97
C LYS A 227 -9.62 4.29 -1.72
N THR A 228 -8.50 4.73 -1.16
CA THR A 228 -7.15 4.39 -1.60
C THR A 228 -6.37 3.81 -0.42
N LEU A 229 -5.44 2.91 -0.70
CA LEU A 229 -4.52 2.37 0.30
C LEU A 229 -3.10 2.37 -0.29
N SER A 230 -2.08 2.42 0.56
CA SER A 230 -0.68 2.35 0.14
C SER A 230 -0.44 1.09 -0.69
N ALA A 231 0.03 1.25 -1.93
CA ALA A 231 0.32 0.14 -2.81
C ALA A 231 1.41 -0.79 -2.21
N PRO A 232 1.40 -2.10 -2.49
CA PRO A 232 2.58 -2.92 -2.32
C PRO A 232 3.78 -2.26 -3.01
N TYR A 233 4.93 -2.29 -2.34
CA TYR A 233 6.20 -1.71 -2.77
C TYR A 233 6.23 -0.18 -2.86
N THR A 234 5.19 0.55 -2.42
CA THR A 234 5.31 2.01 -2.28
C THR A 234 6.33 2.35 -1.20
N PRO A 235 7.24 3.31 -1.44
CA PRO A 235 7.97 3.97 -0.37
C PRO A 235 6.99 4.68 0.57
N ARG A 236 7.43 4.93 1.79
CA ARG A 236 6.72 5.69 2.82
C ARG A 236 7.60 6.83 3.33
N ALA A 237 7.02 8.01 3.47
CA ALA A 237 7.72 9.21 3.89
C ALA A 237 7.95 9.24 5.41
N ARG A 238 8.81 8.33 5.87
CA ARG A 238 9.18 8.13 7.29
C ARG A 238 10.69 7.95 7.44
N PRO A 239 11.24 8.13 8.65
CA PRO A 239 12.65 7.87 8.91
C PRO A 239 13.08 6.48 8.42
N GLY A 240 14.25 6.39 7.81
CA GLY A 240 14.79 5.17 7.22
C GLY A 240 14.23 4.80 5.84
N ALA A 241 13.37 5.62 5.23
CA ALA A 241 12.74 5.37 3.92
C ALA A 241 12.09 3.99 3.76
N PRO A 242 11.18 3.60 4.68
CA PRO A 242 10.58 2.27 4.66
C PRO A 242 9.70 2.06 3.42
N VAL A 243 9.54 0.79 3.06
CA VAL A 243 8.73 0.34 1.93
C VAL A 243 7.60 -0.54 2.45
N SER A 244 6.42 -0.38 1.87
CA SER A 244 5.27 -1.24 2.11
C SER A 244 5.51 -2.64 1.49
N THR A 245 6.14 -3.53 2.23
CA THR A 245 6.75 -4.76 1.67
C THR A 245 5.94 -6.00 2.02
N PRO A 246 5.50 -6.79 1.02
CA PRO A 246 4.97 -8.14 1.22
C PRO A 246 5.98 -9.08 1.88
N LEU A 247 5.48 -9.84 2.85
CA LEU A 247 6.24 -10.72 3.72
C LEU A 247 5.75 -12.16 3.60
N THR A 248 6.63 -13.10 3.91
CA THR A 248 6.18 -14.44 4.28
C THR A 248 5.48 -14.38 5.64
N TRP A 249 4.64 -15.37 5.95
CA TRP A 249 3.99 -15.44 7.28
C TRP A 249 5.00 -15.64 8.42
N GLU A 250 6.13 -16.29 8.16
CA GLU A 250 7.22 -16.43 9.13
C GLU A 250 7.87 -15.07 9.44
N GLU A 251 8.24 -14.30 8.42
CA GLU A 251 8.76 -12.93 8.58
C GLU A 251 7.75 -12.02 9.29
N CYS A 252 6.48 -12.12 8.92
CA CYS A 252 5.42 -11.35 9.55
C CYS A 252 5.31 -11.64 11.05
N ARG A 253 5.37 -12.92 11.45
CA ARG A 253 5.27 -13.32 12.87
C ARG A 253 6.45 -12.78 13.69
N LEU A 254 7.62 -12.66 13.08
CA LEU A 254 8.85 -12.15 13.71
C LEU A 254 9.01 -10.63 13.58
N LEU A 255 8.07 -9.95 12.91
CA LEU A 255 8.16 -8.52 12.65
C LEU A 255 8.07 -7.71 13.95
N THR A 256 9.16 -7.03 14.29
CA THR A 256 9.20 -6.10 15.44
C THR A 256 9.23 -4.64 15.01
N ASN A 257 9.73 -4.37 13.80
CA ASN A 257 9.77 -3.02 13.23
C ASN A 257 9.52 -3.04 11.71
N PRO A 258 8.41 -2.45 11.22
CA PRO A 258 8.14 -2.32 9.79
C PRO A 258 9.23 -1.61 8.98
N ALA A 259 10.09 -0.81 9.62
CA ALA A 259 11.14 -0.04 8.94
C ALA A 259 12.37 -0.85 8.52
N GLU A 260 12.44 -2.14 8.88
CA GLU A 260 13.51 -3.05 8.45
C GLU A 260 13.55 -3.24 6.93
N TYR A 261 12.41 -3.04 6.24
CA TYR A 261 12.33 -3.06 4.78
C TYR A 261 12.29 -1.64 4.24
N ASN A 262 13.30 -1.23 3.49
CA ASN A 262 13.46 0.15 3.04
C ASN A 262 14.09 0.26 1.65
N LEU A 263 14.13 1.48 1.11
CA LEU A 263 14.65 1.76 -0.22
C LEU A 263 16.12 1.36 -0.44
N LEU A 264 16.91 1.16 0.62
CA LEU A 264 18.30 0.75 0.50
C LEU A 264 18.47 -0.76 0.32
N ASN A 265 17.55 -1.58 0.85
CA ASN A 265 17.69 -3.05 0.87
C ASN A 265 16.61 -3.81 0.09
N ILE A 266 15.51 -3.16 -0.31
CA ILE A 266 14.37 -3.84 -0.93
C ILE A 266 14.72 -4.51 -2.26
N GLY A 267 15.68 -3.98 -3.02
CA GLY A 267 16.10 -4.54 -4.31
C GLY A 267 16.65 -5.97 -4.18
N GLU A 268 17.52 -6.21 -3.20
CA GLU A 268 18.09 -7.55 -2.94
C GLU A 268 17.02 -8.56 -2.54
N ARG A 269 16.06 -8.12 -1.71
CA ARG A 269 14.91 -8.94 -1.34
C ARG A 269 14.10 -9.37 -2.56
N LEU A 270 13.75 -8.40 -3.42
CA LEU A 270 12.94 -8.63 -4.61
C LEU A 270 13.64 -9.55 -5.62
N ALA A 271 14.95 -9.41 -5.79
CA ALA A 271 15.73 -10.31 -6.63
C ALA A 271 15.68 -11.78 -6.14
N ARG A 272 15.58 -11.99 -4.82
CA ARG A 272 15.54 -13.34 -4.22
C ARG A 272 14.14 -13.94 -4.18
N LEU A 273 13.14 -13.16 -3.78
CA LEU A 273 11.79 -13.66 -3.47
C LEU A 273 10.75 -13.32 -4.52
N GLY A 274 11.04 -12.37 -5.40
CA GLY A 274 10.06 -11.83 -6.34
C GLY A 274 8.87 -11.17 -5.62
N ASP A 275 7.71 -11.20 -6.28
CA ASP A 275 6.47 -10.70 -5.72
C ASP A 275 5.69 -11.80 -5.00
N LEU A 276 5.63 -11.75 -3.67
CA LEU A 276 4.92 -12.75 -2.88
C LEU A 276 3.39 -12.71 -3.10
N ILE A 277 2.82 -11.55 -3.44
CA ILE A 277 1.37 -11.46 -3.69
C ILE A 277 1.02 -12.16 -5.00
N GLN A 278 1.85 -12.01 -6.05
CA GLN A 278 1.63 -12.68 -7.35
C GLN A 278 1.82 -14.20 -7.29
N GLN A 279 2.43 -14.73 -6.23
CA GLN A 279 2.58 -16.18 -6.03
C GLN A 279 1.30 -16.84 -5.49
N VAL A 280 0.33 -16.05 -5.03
CA VAL A 280 -0.96 -16.56 -4.59
C VAL A 280 -1.98 -16.33 -5.71
N PRO A 281 -2.57 -17.40 -6.29
CA PRO A 281 -3.52 -17.27 -7.38
C PRO A 281 -4.81 -16.58 -6.90
N PRO A 282 -5.53 -15.85 -7.77
CA PRO A 282 -6.85 -15.31 -7.44
C PRO A 282 -7.85 -16.39 -7.01
N GLN A 283 -8.53 -16.17 -5.90
CA GLN A 283 -9.35 -17.19 -5.23
C GLN A 283 -10.85 -16.90 -5.34
N ASP A 284 -11.63 -17.96 -5.23
CA ASP A 284 -13.07 -17.90 -5.00
C ASP A 284 -13.34 -17.88 -3.48
N LEU A 285 -14.24 -17.01 -3.04
CA LEU A 285 -14.63 -16.81 -1.65
C LEU A 285 -16.10 -17.16 -1.39
N ASP A 286 -16.78 -17.83 -2.32
CA ASP A 286 -18.21 -18.13 -2.22
C ASP A 286 -18.52 -19.03 -1.02
N HIS A 287 -17.61 -19.93 -0.66
CA HIS A 287 -17.74 -20.77 0.54
C HIS A 287 -17.77 -19.93 1.83
N ALA A 288 -16.96 -18.88 1.91
CA ALA A 288 -16.93 -17.99 3.06
C ALA A 288 -18.20 -17.13 3.13
N LEU A 289 -18.70 -16.67 1.99
CA LEU A 289 -19.96 -15.91 1.92
C LEU A 289 -21.17 -16.78 2.28
N ALA A 290 -21.22 -18.01 1.76
CA ALA A 290 -22.29 -18.97 2.08
C ALA A 290 -22.33 -19.27 3.58
N PHE A 291 -21.17 -19.53 4.18
CA PHE A 291 -21.06 -19.77 5.62
C PHE A 291 -21.60 -18.60 6.46
N ILE A 292 -21.30 -17.35 6.08
CA ILE A 292 -21.79 -16.17 6.80
C ILE A 292 -23.30 -15.99 6.62
N ALA A 293 -23.82 -16.24 5.42
CA ALA A 293 -25.26 -16.17 5.15
C ALA A 293 -26.04 -17.18 6.03
N ASP A 294 -25.52 -18.39 6.18
CA ASP A 294 -26.12 -19.43 7.02
C ASP A 294 -26.04 -19.12 8.52
N ALA A 295 -24.95 -18.46 8.95
CA ALA A 295 -24.73 -18.07 10.34
C ALA A 295 -25.69 -16.96 10.85
N ARG A 296 -26.43 -16.28 9.96
CA ARG A 296 -27.36 -15.17 10.27
C ARG A 296 -26.74 -14.01 11.07
N ILE A 297 -25.51 -13.59 10.73
CA ILE A 297 -24.74 -12.50 11.39
C ILE A 297 -24.69 -11.22 10.55
#